data_AF-E0ZN05-F1
#
_entry.id   AF-E0ZN05-F1
#
_cell.length_a   1.000
_cell.length_b   1.000
_cell.length_c   1.000
_cell.angle_alpha   90.00
_cell.angle_beta   90.00
_cell.angle_gamma   90.00
#
_symmetry.space_group_name_H-M   'P 1'
#
loop_
_entity.id
_entity.type
_entity.pdbx_description
1 polymer ?
#
loop_
_entity_poly.entity_id
_entity_poly.type
_entity_poly.pdbx_seq_one_letter_code
_entity_poly.pdbx_strand_id
1 'polypeptide(L)'
;FKFSGCANDCMNSVQRSDMAIIGTWRDNIRTDEELARKWFARHGMHELVSDVVTRCPTKSIQIKPVDQVKSGPTISSVKLDDQNALEIDNRDCVRCMHCLN
;
A
#
# COMPACT_ATOMS: atom_id res chain seq x y z
N PHE A 1 18.71 -16.29 15.87
CA PHE A 1 17.48 -15.47 15.80
C PHE A 1 17.81 -14.07 15.35
N LYS A 2 16.98 -13.46 14.49
CA LYS A 2 17.00 -12.02 14.18
C LYS A 2 15.57 -11.49 14.04
N PHE A 3 15.42 -10.18 14.23
CA PHE A 3 14.13 -9.51 14.32
C PHE A 3 14.10 -8.32 13.38
N SER A 4 13.06 -8.26 12.55
CA SER A 4 12.77 -7.12 11.68
C SER A 4 11.34 -6.64 11.93
N GLY A 5 11.16 -5.33 12.05
CA GLY A 5 9.86 -4.74 12.39
C GLY A 5 8.81 -4.85 11.28
N CYS A 6 9.23 -4.94 10.01
CA CYS A 6 8.35 -5.09 8.86
C CYS A 6 9.05 -5.88 7.73
N ALA A 7 8.30 -6.13 6.64
CA ALA A 7 8.77 -6.92 5.51
C ALA A 7 9.92 -6.27 4.69
N ASN A 8 10.30 -5.02 4.96
CA ASN A 8 11.54 -4.43 4.41
C ASN A 8 12.80 -5.12 4.95
N ASP A 9 12.69 -5.89 6.04
CA ASP A 9 13.74 -6.73 6.61
C ASP A 9 15.11 -6.04 6.78
N CYS A 10 15.13 -4.84 7.39
CA CYS A 10 16.36 -4.03 7.52
C CYS A 10 17.52 -4.71 8.29
N MET A 11 17.25 -5.75 9.09
CA MET A 11 18.29 -6.55 9.76
C MET A 11 18.81 -7.71 8.91
N ASN A 12 18.30 -7.86 7.69
CA ASN A 12 18.51 -8.99 6.80
C ASN A 12 18.33 -10.32 7.55
N SER A 13 17.23 -10.40 8.30
CA SER A 13 16.95 -11.50 9.21
C SER A 13 16.71 -12.80 8.43
N VAL A 14 16.05 -12.73 7.28
CA VAL A 14 15.71 -13.90 6.47
C VAL A 14 16.95 -14.58 5.88
N GLN A 15 18.00 -13.82 5.54
CA GLN A 15 19.24 -14.40 4.96
C GLN A 15 20.31 -14.71 6.01
N ARG A 16 20.27 -14.06 7.19
CA ARG A 16 21.38 -14.09 8.16
C ARG A 16 20.97 -14.62 9.54
N SER A 17 19.93 -15.44 9.62
CA SER A 17 19.57 -16.15 10.85
C SER A 17 18.83 -17.46 10.54
N ASP A 18 19.03 -18.47 11.39
CA ASP A 18 18.33 -19.75 11.28
C ASP A 18 16.83 -19.64 11.57
N MET A 19 16.44 -18.61 12.35
CA MET A 19 15.05 -18.27 12.61
C MET A 19 14.88 -16.75 12.59
N ALA A 20 14.12 -16.28 11.60
CA ALA A 20 13.78 -14.88 11.39
C ALA A 20 12.38 -14.58 11.92
N ILE A 21 12.24 -13.47 12.65
CA ILE A 21 10.96 -12.95 13.11
C ILE A 21 10.74 -11.61 12.41
N ILE A 22 9.76 -11.57 11.51
CA ILE A 22 9.46 -10.41 10.69
C ILE A 22 8.03 -9.95 10.99
N GLY A 23 7.91 -8.72 11.47
CA GLY A 23 6.63 -8.12 11.83
C GLY A 23 5.73 -7.88 10.62
N THR A 24 4.42 -7.98 10.85
CA THR A 24 3.40 -7.65 9.86
C THR A 24 2.09 -7.31 10.58
N TRP A 25 1.06 -6.93 9.81
CA TRP A 25 -0.28 -6.66 10.30
C TRP A 25 -1.32 -7.50 9.56
N ARG A 26 -2.55 -7.57 10.09
CA ARG A 26 -3.64 -8.37 9.50
C ARG A 26 -4.84 -7.53 9.09
N ASP A 27 -5.02 -6.37 9.72
CA ASP A 27 -6.04 -5.38 9.43
C ASP A 27 -5.77 -4.63 8.12
N ASN A 28 -6.64 -3.68 7.82
CA ASN A 28 -6.58 -2.90 6.59
C ASN A 28 -5.50 -1.81 6.67
N ILE A 29 -4.89 -1.49 5.52
CA ILE A 29 -4.00 -0.34 5.39
C ILE A 29 -4.79 0.93 5.71
N ARG A 30 -4.20 1.76 6.57
CA ARG A 30 -4.77 3.05 6.94
C ARG A 30 -4.53 4.06 5.84
N THR A 31 -5.51 4.91 5.63
CA THR A 31 -5.50 5.92 4.58
C THR A 31 -5.76 7.30 5.16
N ASP A 32 -5.09 8.31 4.62
CA ASP A 32 -5.23 9.71 5.03
C ASP A 32 -5.42 10.58 3.77
N GLU A 33 -6.57 11.25 3.70
CA GLU A 33 -6.95 12.05 2.53
C GLU A 33 -6.06 13.30 2.36
N GLU A 34 -5.64 13.94 3.45
CA GLU A 34 -4.81 15.14 3.37
C GLU A 34 -3.43 14.79 2.80
N LEU A 35 -2.82 13.72 3.31
CA LEU A 35 -1.51 13.25 2.85
C LEU A 35 -1.56 12.72 1.42
N ALA A 36 -2.62 11.97 1.06
CA ALA A 36 -2.79 11.46 -0.29
C ALA A 36 -2.93 12.58 -1.33
N ARG A 37 -3.76 13.60 -1.05
CA ARG A 37 -3.89 14.77 -1.94
C ARG A 37 -2.58 15.54 -2.06
N LYS A 38 -1.85 15.72 -0.96
CA LYS A 38 -0.55 16.41 -0.96
C LYS A 38 0.50 15.65 -1.78
N TRP A 39 0.54 14.32 -1.66
CA TRP A 39 1.41 13.47 -2.45
C TRP A 39 1.03 13.54 -3.94
N PHE A 40 -0.26 13.40 -4.25
CA PHE A 40 -0.76 13.44 -5.61
C PHE A 40 -0.53 14.78 -6.30
N ALA A 41 -0.68 15.91 -5.60
CA ALA A 41 -0.40 17.24 -6.14
C ALA A 41 1.07 17.43 -6.55
N ARG A 42 2.00 16.70 -5.93
CA ARG A 42 3.45 16.77 -6.23
C ARG A 42 3.85 15.84 -7.38
N HIS A 43 3.29 14.64 -7.41
CA HIS A 43 3.75 13.53 -8.27
C HIS A 43 2.84 13.32 -9.50
N GLY A 44 1.56 13.66 -9.38
CA GLY A 44 0.56 13.53 -10.42
C GLY A 44 0.22 12.08 -10.78
N MET A 45 -0.63 11.94 -11.79
CA MET A 45 -1.20 10.65 -12.21
C MET A 45 -0.15 9.70 -12.82
N HIS A 46 0.78 10.24 -13.61
CA HIS A 46 1.75 9.42 -14.33
C HIS A 46 2.67 8.66 -13.37
N GLU A 47 3.23 9.36 -12.38
CA GLU A 47 4.11 8.77 -11.37
C GLU A 47 3.34 7.79 -10.47
N LEU A 48 2.12 8.15 -10.04
CA LEU A 48 1.27 7.24 -9.25
C LEU A 48 1.05 5.89 -9.96
N VAL A 49 0.76 5.93 -11.25
CA VAL A 49 0.52 4.71 -12.03
C VAL A 49 1.81 3.94 -12.25
N SER A 50 2.89 4.60 -12.70
CA SER A 50 4.17 3.97 -13.02
C SER A 50 4.87 3.38 -11.80
N ASP A 51 4.80 4.06 -10.67
CA ASP A 51 5.67 3.75 -9.54
C ASP A 51 4.92 3.10 -8.38
N VAL A 52 3.60 3.31 -8.23
CA VAL A 52 2.82 2.68 -7.14
C VAL A 52 1.90 1.59 -7.67
N VAL A 53 0.99 1.94 -8.58
CA VAL A 53 -0.12 1.05 -8.97
C VAL A 53 0.36 -0.15 -9.78
N THR A 54 1.13 0.10 -10.84
CA THR A 54 1.61 -0.96 -11.74
C THR A 54 2.65 -1.88 -11.10
N ARG A 55 3.32 -1.40 -10.04
CA ARG A 55 4.35 -2.14 -9.31
C ARG A 55 3.82 -2.93 -8.11
N CYS A 56 2.53 -2.79 -7.78
CA CYS A 56 1.91 -3.64 -6.78
C CYS A 56 1.92 -5.11 -7.26
N PRO A 57 2.58 -6.02 -6.53
CA PRO A 57 2.80 -7.40 -7.01
C PRO A 57 1.51 -8.18 -7.22
N THR A 58 0.45 -7.88 -6.44
CA THR A 58 -0.86 -8.52 -6.56
C THR A 58 -1.91 -7.67 -7.26
N LYS A 59 -1.55 -6.45 -7.72
CA LYS A 59 -2.50 -5.50 -8.32
C LYS A 59 -3.73 -5.21 -7.45
N SER A 60 -3.54 -5.28 -6.13
CA SER A 60 -4.59 -5.05 -5.13
C SER A 60 -4.86 -3.57 -4.87
N ILE A 61 -4.02 -2.67 -5.42
CA ILE A 61 -4.23 -1.22 -5.41
C ILE A 61 -4.63 -0.75 -6.80
N GLN A 62 -5.67 0.07 -6.90
CA GLN A 62 -6.22 0.56 -8.15
C GLN A 62 -6.66 2.02 -8.02
N ILE A 63 -6.63 2.73 -9.14
CA ILE A 63 -7.27 4.04 -9.25
C ILE A 63 -8.68 3.82 -9.78
N LYS A 64 -9.66 4.41 -9.10
CA LYS A 64 -11.06 4.39 -9.49
C LYS A 64 -11.60 5.81 -9.51
N PRO A 65 -12.57 6.11 -10.38
CA PRO A 65 -13.43 7.27 -10.20
C PRO A 65 -14.04 7.27 -8.79
N VAL A 66 -14.17 8.43 -8.15
CA VAL A 66 -14.65 8.56 -6.76
C VAL A 66 -16.03 7.92 -6.56
N ASP A 67 -16.88 7.95 -7.58
CA ASP A 67 -18.22 7.35 -7.61
C ASP A 67 -18.22 5.82 -7.76
N GLN A 68 -17.09 5.22 -8.13
CA GLN A 68 -16.94 3.77 -8.41
C GLN A 68 -16.09 3.04 -7.38
N VAL A 69 -15.71 3.70 -6.30
CA VAL A 69 -14.96 3.08 -5.20
C VAL A 69 -15.84 2.07 -4.48
N LYS A 70 -15.33 0.85 -4.32
CA LYS A 70 -16.01 -0.19 -3.55
C LYS A 70 -15.98 0.16 -2.07
N SER A 71 -17.08 -0.12 -1.39
CA SER A 71 -17.14 -0.13 0.06
C SER A 71 -17.20 -1.58 0.56
N GLY A 72 -16.45 -1.88 1.61
CA GLY A 72 -16.40 -3.23 2.16
C GLY A 72 -15.47 -3.35 3.36
N PRO A 73 -15.57 -4.43 4.15
CA PRO A 73 -14.79 -4.59 5.38
C PRO A 73 -13.28 -4.75 5.13
N THR A 74 -12.87 -5.11 3.91
CA THR A 74 -11.47 -5.28 3.51
C THR A 74 -10.98 -4.17 2.58
N ILE A 75 -11.81 -3.17 2.28
CA ILE A 75 -11.46 -2.12 1.33
C ILE A 75 -10.98 -0.89 2.09
N SER A 76 -9.81 -0.39 1.73
CA SER A 76 -9.35 0.95 2.11
C SER A 76 -9.44 1.85 0.88
N SER A 77 -9.88 3.09 1.07
CA SER A 77 -9.96 4.03 -0.04
C SER A 77 -9.60 5.44 0.38
N VAL A 78 -8.97 6.19 -0.53
CA VAL A 78 -8.61 7.59 -0.31
C VAL A 78 -8.79 8.41 -1.57
N LYS A 79 -9.33 9.63 -1.43
CA LYS A 79 -9.47 10.55 -2.57
C LYS A 79 -8.12 11.19 -2.88
N LEU A 80 -7.75 11.18 -4.15
CA LEU A 80 -6.53 11.82 -4.67
C LEU A 80 -6.84 13.25 -5.15
N ASP A 81 -8.01 13.43 -5.74
CA ASP A 81 -8.59 14.68 -6.17
C ASP A 81 -10.13 14.55 -6.15
N ASP A 82 -10.85 15.43 -6.84
CA ASP A 82 -12.31 15.43 -6.86
C ASP A 82 -12.91 14.38 -7.82
N GLN A 83 -12.10 13.78 -8.70
CA GLN A 83 -12.50 12.80 -9.71
C GLN A 83 -11.99 11.40 -9.43
N ASN A 84 -10.80 11.28 -8.83
CA ASN A 84 -10.05 10.05 -8.68
C ASN A 84 -9.83 9.69 -7.21
N ALA A 85 -9.94 8.41 -6.91
CA ALA A 85 -9.63 7.81 -5.64
C ALA A 85 -8.73 6.59 -5.82
N LEU A 86 -7.90 6.33 -4.82
CA LEU A 86 -7.09 5.13 -4.70
C LEU A 86 -7.84 4.13 -3.83
N GLU A 87 -8.07 2.93 -4.35
CA GLU A 87 -8.72 1.81 -3.68
C GLU A 87 -7.68 0.71 -3.43
N ILE A 88 -7.68 0.13 -2.23
CA ILE A 88 -6.85 -1.01 -1.85
C ILE A 88 -7.77 -2.13 -1.37
N ASP A 89 -7.72 -3.28 -2.06
CA ASP A 89 -8.29 -4.52 -1.54
C ASP A 89 -7.27 -5.22 -0.63
N ASN A 90 -7.47 -5.10 0.68
CA ASN A 90 -6.55 -5.65 1.67
C ASN A 90 -6.60 -7.19 1.72
N ARG A 91 -7.64 -7.82 1.17
CA ARG A 91 -7.73 -9.29 1.12
C ARG A 91 -6.66 -9.86 0.20
N ASP A 92 -6.43 -9.21 -0.93
CA ASP A 92 -5.44 -9.62 -1.93
C ASP A 92 -4.07 -8.93 -1.74
N CYS A 93 -3.93 -8.11 -0.70
CA CYS A 93 -2.66 -7.46 -0.35
C CYS A 93 -1.72 -8.44 0.36
N VAL A 94 -0.51 -8.60 -0.19
CA VAL A 94 0.57 -9.42 0.40
C VAL A 94 1.47 -8.66 1.37
N ARG A 95 1.13 -7.41 1.70
CA ARG A 95 1.86 -6.57 2.68
C ARG A 95 3.35 -6.43 2.36
N CYS A 96 3.66 -6.23 1.09
CA CYS A 96 5.04 -6.12 0.57
C CYS A 96 5.76 -4.81 0.88
N MET A 97 5.12 -3.88 1.59
CA MET A 97 5.60 -2.51 1.89
C MET A 97 5.75 -1.55 0.71
N HIS A 98 5.71 -2.00 -0.54
CA HIS A 98 5.96 -1.16 -1.73
C HIS A 98 5.22 0.19 -1.73
N CYS A 99 3.91 0.20 -1.48
CA CYS A 99 3.12 1.44 -1.49
C CYS A 99 3.25 2.30 -0.23
N LEU A 100 3.89 1.79 0.84
CA LEU A 100 4.13 2.53 2.09
C LEU A 100 5.55 3.10 2.16
N ASN A 101 6.47 2.57 1.36
CA ASN A 101 7.87 3.02 1.26
C ASN A 101 7.96 4.30 0.44
#